data_AF-K1SWZ8-F1
#
_entry.id   AF-K1SWZ8-F1
#
_cell.length_a   1.000
_cell.length_b   1.000
_cell.length_c   1.000
_cell.angle_alpha   90.00
_cell.angle_beta   90.00
_cell.angle_gamma   90.00
#
_symmetry.space_group_name_H-M   'P 1'
#
loop_
_entity.id
_entity.type
_entity.pdbx_description
1 polymer ?
#
loop_
_entity_poly.entity_id
_entity_poly.type
_entity_poly.pdbx_seq_one_letter_code
_entity_poly.pdbx_strand_id
1 'polypeptide(L)'
;ANLLMAQHTPDIRRQAQRFVTAEVPTADDALAGASDIVAERMAEDDRIRSEVRRNFSREGIVHARVAKGKEQQGAKYADYFDAATPVRSVSSHRLLAMLRGEEEGILKVSVEVDAERIIERIRRRFIRPGSTTRTWLEAAAADAFRRLIRPSIESETLAAAKERADDEAIRIFAENLRQLLLASPLGQKRV
;
A
#
# COMPACT_ATOMS: atom_id res chain seq x y z
N ALA A 1 25.41 -6.20 -5.89
CA ALA A 1 24.11 -6.71 -6.40
C ALA A 1 24.23 -7.99 -7.24
N ASN A 2 24.95 -7.99 -8.38
CA ASN A 2 24.99 -9.16 -9.27
C ASN A 2 25.46 -10.46 -8.59
N LEU A 3 26.49 -10.39 -7.73
CA LEU A 3 26.96 -11.55 -6.96
C LEU A 3 25.92 -12.11 -5.98
N LEU A 4 25.06 -11.25 -5.42
CA LEU A 4 23.93 -11.66 -4.56
C LEU A 4 22.87 -12.39 -5.39
N MET A 5 22.49 -11.82 -6.54
CA MET A 5 21.47 -12.38 -7.44
C MET A 5 21.92 -13.67 -8.13
N ALA A 6 23.23 -13.89 -8.27
CA ALA A 6 23.78 -15.12 -8.85
C ALA A 6 23.61 -16.35 -7.93
N GLN A 7 23.52 -16.14 -6.60
CA GLN A 7 23.12 -17.16 -5.60
C GLN A 7 24.05 -18.34 -5.36
N HIS A 8 25.22 -18.34 -5.98
CA HIS A 8 26.23 -19.40 -5.89
C HIS A 8 27.59 -18.88 -5.42
N THR A 9 27.61 -17.76 -4.71
CA THR A 9 28.84 -17.12 -4.23
C THR A 9 29.07 -17.54 -2.78
N PRO A 10 29.90 -18.56 -2.50
CA PRO A 10 30.29 -18.88 -1.13
C PRO A 10 31.09 -17.72 -0.54
N ASP A 11 30.83 -17.41 0.72
CA ASP A 11 31.43 -16.29 1.46
C ASP A 11 31.33 -14.93 0.71
N ILE A 12 30.09 -14.46 0.58
CA ILE A 12 29.80 -13.17 -0.07
C ILE A 12 30.49 -12.00 0.64
N ARG A 13 30.75 -12.11 1.95
CA ARG A 13 31.41 -11.06 2.74
C ARG A 13 32.86 -10.88 2.33
N ARG A 14 33.59 -11.98 2.10
CA ARG A 14 34.93 -11.90 1.53
C ARG A 14 34.93 -11.27 0.13
N GLN A 15 33.95 -11.59 -0.71
CA GLN A 15 33.85 -10.96 -2.03
C GLN A 15 33.53 -9.46 -1.93
N ALA A 16 32.73 -9.06 -0.94
CA ALA A 16 32.38 -7.66 -0.70
C ALA A 16 33.59 -6.77 -0.36
N GLN A 17 34.67 -7.34 0.20
CA GLN A 17 35.91 -6.61 0.46
C GLN A 17 36.49 -5.93 -0.78
N ARG A 18 36.24 -6.50 -1.98
CA ARG A 18 36.69 -5.93 -3.26
C ARG A 18 35.98 -4.63 -3.64
N PHE A 19 34.88 -4.31 -2.97
CA PHE A 19 34.05 -3.15 -3.23
C PHE A 19 34.18 -2.07 -2.15
N VAL A 20 35.13 -2.23 -1.22
CA VAL A 20 35.44 -1.22 -0.20
C VAL A 20 36.18 -0.05 -0.84
N THR A 21 35.69 1.16 -0.61
CA THR A 21 36.25 2.42 -1.11
C THR A 21 36.19 3.49 -0.02
N ALA A 22 36.67 4.70 -0.29
CA ALA A 22 36.52 5.81 0.64
C ALA A 22 35.04 6.18 0.91
N GLU A 23 34.17 5.98 -0.09
CA GLU A 23 32.72 6.24 -0.01
C GLU A 23 31.94 5.06 0.58
N VAL A 24 32.51 3.84 0.51
CA VAL A 24 31.93 2.60 1.04
C VAL A 24 32.97 1.95 1.97
N PRO A 25 33.06 2.40 3.24
CA PRO A 25 34.22 2.13 4.09
C PRO A 25 34.37 0.66 4.53
N THR A 26 33.27 -0.11 4.54
CA THR A 26 33.29 -1.49 5.02
C THR A 26 32.64 -2.47 4.03
N ALA A 27 32.99 -3.74 4.16
CA ALA A 27 32.35 -4.81 3.38
C ALA A 27 30.85 -4.92 3.70
N ASP A 28 30.43 -4.54 4.91
CA ASP A 28 29.02 -4.55 5.30
C ASP A 28 28.27 -3.38 4.63
N ASP A 29 28.88 -2.20 4.52
CA ASP A 29 28.30 -1.08 3.75
C ASP A 29 28.15 -1.45 2.26
N ALA A 30 29.15 -2.13 1.70
CA ALA A 30 29.09 -2.62 0.32
C ALA A 30 27.96 -3.64 0.13
N LEU A 31 27.73 -4.52 1.11
CA LEU A 31 26.63 -5.49 1.09
C LEU A 31 25.27 -4.83 1.29
N ALA A 32 25.18 -3.80 2.13
CA ALA A 32 23.98 -3.01 2.33
C ALA A 32 23.55 -2.34 1.01
N GLY A 33 24.44 -1.54 0.41
CA GLY A 33 24.14 -0.91 -0.89
C GLY A 33 23.89 -1.93 -2.01
N ALA A 34 24.60 -3.06 -2.00
CA ALA A 34 24.32 -4.16 -2.92
C ALA A 34 22.93 -4.78 -2.71
N SER A 35 22.42 -4.81 -1.47
CA SER A 35 21.09 -5.32 -1.12
C SER A 35 20.00 -4.32 -1.49
N ASP A 36 20.25 -3.03 -1.33
CA ASP A 36 19.33 -1.97 -1.76
C ASP A 36 19.07 -2.04 -3.27
N ILE A 37 20.14 -2.15 -4.07
CA ILE A 37 20.03 -2.33 -5.53
C ILE A 37 19.25 -3.61 -5.87
N VAL A 38 19.38 -4.68 -5.06
CA VAL A 38 18.62 -5.91 -5.28
C VAL A 38 17.14 -5.71 -4.94
N ALA A 39 16.84 -5.00 -3.85
CA ALA A 39 15.47 -4.67 -3.47
C ALA A 39 14.77 -3.84 -4.56
N GLU A 40 15.47 -2.84 -5.13
CA GLU A 40 14.98 -2.05 -6.27
C GLU A 40 14.65 -2.94 -7.47
N ARG A 41 15.58 -3.81 -7.88
CA ARG A 41 15.35 -4.75 -9.00
C ARG A 41 14.18 -5.70 -8.76
N MET A 42 13.98 -6.16 -7.53
CA MET A 42 12.82 -6.98 -7.17
C MET A 42 11.52 -6.16 -7.21
N ALA A 43 11.57 -4.90 -6.82
CA ALA A 43 10.43 -3.98 -6.81
C ALA A 43 9.97 -3.54 -8.21
N GLU A 44 10.88 -3.56 -9.18
CA GLU A 44 10.63 -3.25 -10.59
C GLU A 44 10.09 -4.44 -11.40
N ASP A 45 10.01 -5.65 -10.84
CA ASP A 45 9.46 -6.82 -11.56
C ASP A 45 7.93 -6.67 -11.78
N ASP A 46 7.54 -6.49 -13.04
CA ASP A 46 6.14 -6.29 -13.44
C ASP A 46 5.19 -7.40 -12.99
N ARG A 47 5.67 -8.65 -12.93
CA ARG A 47 4.82 -9.78 -12.51
C ARG A 47 4.51 -9.67 -11.02
N ILE A 48 5.52 -9.36 -10.20
CA ILE A 48 5.34 -9.08 -8.77
C ILE A 48 4.42 -7.88 -8.59
N ARG A 49 4.68 -6.74 -9.25
CA ARG A 49 3.83 -5.54 -9.12
C ARG A 49 2.37 -5.83 -9.47
N SER A 50 2.13 -6.54 -10.57
CA SER A 50 0.80 -6.93 -11.00
C SER A 50 0.11 -7.86 -10.01
N GLU A 51 0.85 -8.78 -9.39
CA GLU A 51 0.33 -9.69 -8.39
C GLU A 51 -0.01 -8.98 -7.09
N VAL A 52 0.88 -8.12 -6.58
CA VAL A 52 0.62 -7.32 -5.39
C VAL A 52 -0.58 -6.41 -5.59
N ARG A 53 -0.71 -5.76 -6.76
CA ARG A 53 -1.90 -4.95 -7.10
C ARG A 53 -3.18 -5.77 -7.00
N ARG A 54 -3.20 -6.98 -7.58
CA ARG A 54 -4.36 -7.88 -7.48
C ARG A 54 -4.67 -8.24 -6.03
N ASN A 55 -3.68 -8.47 -5.19
CA ASN A 55 -3.88 -8.76 -3.77
C ASN A 55 -4.51 -7.57 -3.05
N PHE A 56 -3.98 -6.36 -3.24
CA PHE A 56 -4.57 -5.13 -2.66
C PHE A 56 -6.02 -4.91 -3.09
N SER A 57 -6.33 -5.08 -4.38
CA SER A 57 -7.70 -4.89 -4.87
C SER A 57 -8.69 -5.96 -4.37
N ARG A 58 -8.24 -7.20 -4.16
CA ARG A 58 -9.12 -8.34 -3.81
C ARG A 58 -9.23 -8.60 -2.31
N GLU A 59 -8.11 -8.50 -1.62
CA GLU A 59 -7.95 -8.90 -0.20
C GLU A 59 -7.64 -7.69 0.70
N GLY A 60 -7.32 -6.52 0.12
CA GLY A 60 -6.98 -5.33 0.89
C GLY A 60 -8.10 -4.85 1.80
N ILE A 61 -7.71 -4.38 2.98
CA ILE A 61 -8.59 -3.82 3.99
C ILE A 61 -8.26 -2.34 4.15
N VAL A 62 -9.22 -1.47 3.85
CA VAL A 62 -9.13 -0.04 4.21
C VAL A 62 -9.25 0.06 5.72
N HIS A 63 -8.25 0.62 6.35
CA HIS A 63 -8.20 0.85 7.78
C HIS A 63 -8.10 2.35 8.04
N ALA A 64 -9.02 2.89 8.84
CA ALA A 64 -8.92 4.25 9.38
C ALA A 64 -8.56 4.17 10.86
N ARG A 65 -7.61 5.01 11.29
CA ARG A 65 -7.24 5.16 12.70
C ARG A 65 -7.17 6.62 13.09
N VAL A 66 -7.59 6.96 14.30
CA VAL A 66 -7.41 8.33 14.82
C VAL A 66 -5.93 8.68 14.94
N ALA A 67 -5.56 9.88 14.52
CA ALA A 67 -4.24 10.41 14.77
C ALA A 67 -4.06 10.69 16.26
N LYS A 68 -2.90 10.33 16.81
CA LYS A 68 -2.62 10.44 18.24
C LYS A 68 -2.91 11.85 18.76
N GLY A 69 -3.78 11.97 19.76
CA GLY A 69 -4.14 13.26 20.39
C GLY A 69 -5.19 14.07 19.64
N LYS A 70 -5.85 13.49 18.62
CA LYS A 70 -6.91 14.13 17.82
C LYS A 70 -8.32 13.64 18.17
N GLU A 71 -8.48 12.85 19.23
CA GLU A 71 -9.73 12.18 19.58
C GLU A 71 -10.86 13.16 19.88
N GLN A 72 -10.58 14.23 20.64
CA GLN A 72 -11.58 15.26 20.95
C GLN A 72 -11.92 16.13 19.72
N GLN A 73 -10.89 16.56 18.96
CA GLN A 73 -11.08 17.34 17.73
C GLN A 73 -11.85 16.56 16.66
N GLY A 74 -11.65 15.24 16.66
CA GLY A 74 -12.19 14.31 15.68
C GLY A 74 -13.53 13.69 16.04
N ALA A 75 -14.28 14.19 17.03
CA ALA A 75 -15.52 13.55 17.50
C ALA A 75 -16.53 13.25 16.36
N LYS A 76 -16.57 14.08 15.31
CA LYS A 76 -17.41 13.85 14.11
C LYS A 76 -17.00 12.62 13.27
N TYR A 77 -15.80 12.09 13.49
CA TYR A 77 -15.25 10.89 12.85
C TYR A 77 -15.12 9.71 13.82
N ALA A 78 -15.75 9.76 15.00
CA ALA A 78 -15.60 8.74 16.04
C ALA A 78 -15.87 7.31 15.53
N ASP A 79 -16.86 7.14 14.65
CA ASP A 79 -17.20 5.87 14.00
C ASP A 79 -16.06 5.27 13.16
N TYR A 80 -15.04 6.07 12.85
CA TYR A 80 -13.91 5.70 11.99
C TYR A 80 -12.57 5.64 12.74
N PHE A 81 -12.54 5.84 14.06
CA PHE A 81 -11.30 5.86 14.84
C PHE A 81 -10.55 4.52 14.85
N ASP A 82 -11.24 3.42 14.58
CA ASP A 82 -10.66 2.08 14.41
C ASP A 82 -11.50 1.27 13.40
N ALA A 83 -11.86 1.89 12.27
CA ALA A 83 -12.68 1.23 11.27
C ALA A 83 -11.82 0.42 10.30
N ALA A 84 -12.22 -0.83 10.05
CA ALA A 84 -11.63 -1.71 9.06
C ALA A 84 -12.72 -2.23 8.11
N THR A 85 -12.54 -2.13 6.79
CA THR A 85 -13.50 -2.64 5.80
C THR A 85 -12.78 -3.06 4.51
N PRO A 86 -13.16 -4.19 3.87
CA PRO A 86 -12.53 -4.59 2.61
C PRO A 86 -12.65 -3.53 1.52
N VAL A 87 -11.57 -3.28 0.77
CA VAL A 87 -11.51 -2.30 -0.35
C VAL A 87 -12.61 -2.53 -1.39
N ARG A 88 -12.97 -3.79 -1.63
CA ARG A 88 -13.98 -4.19 -2.61
C ARG A 88 -15.42 -3.86 -2.20
N SER A 89 -15.67 -3.66 -0.91
CA SER A 89 -17.03 -3.54 -0.35
C SER A 89 -17.20 -2.34 0.58
N VAL A 90 -16.20 -1.45 0.65
CA VAL A 90 -16.34 -0.19 1.38
C VAL A 90 -17.38 0.67 0.67
N SER A 91 -18.36 1.19 1.43
CA SER A 91 -19.39 2.07 0.85
C SER A 91 -18.80 3.42 0.49
N SER A 92 -19.32 4.05 -0.58
CA SER A 92 -18.88 5.37 -1.03
C SER A 92 -18.84 6.40 0.11
N HIS A 93 -19.95 6.60 0.83
CA HIS A 93 -20.03 7.59 1.91
C HIS A 93 -19.04 7.34 3.05
N ARG A 94 -18.77 6.08 3.42
CA ARG A 94 -17.79 5.76 4.48
C ARG A 94 -16.38 6.05 4.01
N LEU A 95 -16.02 5.64 2.79
CA LEU A 95 -14.70 5.92 2.24
C LEU A 95 -14.44 7.42 2.15
N LEU A 96 -15.40 8.18 1.63
CA LEU A 96 -15.27 9.64 1.51
C LEU A 96 -15.19 10.33 2.89
N ALA A 97 -15.90 9.84 3.91
CA ALA A 97 -15.78 10.36 5.27
C ALA A 97 -14.40 10.08 5.88
N MET A 98 -13.87 8.86 5.68
CA MET A 98 -12.52 8.49 6.14
C MET A 98 -11.44 9.35 5.47
N LEU A 99 -11.50 9.50 4.14
CA LEU A 99 -10.53 10.31 3.39
C LEU A 99 -10.60 11.80 3.75
N ARG A 100 -11.79 12.35 3.97
CA ARG A 100 -11.91 13.72 4.48
C ARG A 100 -11.28 13.88 5.87
N GLY A 101 -11.49 12.90 6.75
CA GLY A 101 -10.84 12.91 8.08
C GLY A 101 -9.33 12.83 8.00
N GLU A 102 -8.78 12.15 6.99
CA GLU A 102 -7.35 12.13 6.70
C GLU A 102 -6.83 13.48 6.17
N GLU A 103 -7.53 14.11 5.22
CA GLU A 103 -7.20 15.44 4.71
C GLU A 103 -7.20 16.50 5.83
N GLU A 104 -8.10 16.38 6.80
CA GLU A 104 -8.17 17.24 7.99
C GLU A 104 -7.10 16.89 9.06
N GLY A 105 -6.30 15.86 8.85
CA GLY A 105 -5.25 15.41 9.78
C GLY A 105 -5.77 14.76 11.07
N ILE A 106 -7.02 14.30 11.07
CA ILE A 106 -7.69 13.66 12.20
C ILE A 106 -7.58 12.14 12.13
N LEU A 107 -7.69 11.58 10.94
CA LEU A 107 -7.53 10.16 10.69
C LEU A 107 -6.22 9.88 9.94
N LYS A 108 -5.78 8.63 10.00
CA LYS A 108 -4.81 8.03 9.08
C LYS A 108 -5.53 6.91 8.36
N VAL A 109 -5.52 6.93 7.04
CA VAL A 109 -6.15 5.89 6.22
C VAL A 109 -5.05 5.09 5.53
N SER A 110 -5.14 3.77 5.65
CA SER A 110 -4.19 2.84 5.02
C SER A 110 -4.92 1.67 4.38
N VAL A 111 -4.28 0.98 3.45
CA VAL A 111 -4.74 -0.31 2.95
C VAL A 111 -3.79 -1.40 3.42
N GLU A 112 -4.33 -2.30 4.23
CA GLU A 112 -3.59 -3.40 4.82
C GLU A 112 -3.82 -4.69 4.04
N VAL A 113 -2.75 -5.48 3.90
CA VAL A 113 -2.72 -6.81 3.28
C VAL A 113 -1.79 -7.71 4.09
N ASP A 114 -1.90 -9.02 3.91
CA ASP A 114 -0.95 -10.00 4.45
C ASP A 114 0.44 -9.81 3.82
N ALA A 115 1.30 -9.07 4.51
CA ALA A 115 2.64 -8.72 4.06
C ALA A 115 3.53 -9.96 3.93
N GLU A 116 3.48 -10.85 4.92
CA GLU A 116 4.29 -12.06 4.96
C GLU A 116 3.98 -12.99 3.78
N ARG A 117 2.69 -13.15 3.42
CA ARG A 117 2.27 -13.92 2.24
C ARG A 117 2.78 -13.32 0.94
N ILE A 118 2.85 -11.99 0.83
CA ILE A 118 3.37 -11.31 -0.36
C ILE A 118 4.90 -11.43 -0.43
N ILE A 119 5.60 -11.17 0.68
CA ILE A 119 7.05 -11.29 0.78
C ILE A 119 7.48 -12.72 0.42
N GLU A 120 6.76 -13.73 0.89
CA GLU A 120 7.02 -15.12 0.55
C GLU A 120 6.88 -15.41 -0.95
N ARG A 121 5.92 -14.79 -1.65
CA ARG A 121 5.79 -14.90 -3.10
C ARG A 121 6.98 -14.26 -3.83
N ILE A 122 7.46 -13.10 -3.36
CA ILE A 122 8.67 -12.46 -3.89
C ILE A 122 9.87 -13.39 -3.68
N ARG A 123 10.05 -13.93 -2.48
CA ARG A 123 11.13 -14.88 -2.18
C ARG A 123 11.09 -16.09 -3.12
N ARG A 124 9.93 -16.71 -3.32
CA ARG A 124 9.78 -17.86 -4.24
C ARG A 124 10.11 -17.53 -5.69
N ARG A 125 9.88 -16.29 -6.12
CA ARG A 125 10.20 -15.85 -7.49
C ARG A 125 11.70 -15.66 -7.71
N PHE A 126 12.41 -15.15 -6.71
CA PHE A 126 13.82 -14.77 -6.89
C PHE A 126 14.83 -15.72 -6.27
N ILE A 127 14.47 -16.46 -5.21
CA ILE A 127 15.43 -17.22 -4.40
C ILE A 127 15.36 -18.71 -4.74
N ARG A 128 16.48 -19.24 -5.23
CA ARG A 128 16.64 -20.66 -5.59
C ARG A 128 16.86 -21.51 -4.33
N PRO A 129 16.39 -22.77 -4.31
CA PRO A 129 16.82 -23.75 -3.32
C PRO A 129 18.35 -23.85 -3.28
N GLY A 130 18.93 -23.94 -2.08
CA GLY A 130 20.39 -24.03 -1.90
C GLY A 130 21.18 -22.73 -2.14
N SER A 131 20.51 -21.59 -2.34
CA SER A 131 21.18 -20.29 -2.51
C SER A 131 22.13 -19.96 -1.35
N THR A 132 23.40 -19.67 -1.67
CA THR A 132 24.42 -19.31 -0.67
C THR A 132 24.25 -17.87 -0.14
N THR A 133 23.44 -17.06 -0.81
CA THR A 133 23.17 -15.65 -0.48
C THR A 133 21.74 -15.43 0.00
N ARG A 134 21.03 -16.52 0.34
CA ARG A 134 19.62 -16.53 0.74
C ARG A 134 19.25 -15.45 1.75
N THR A 135 19.98 -15.35 2.86
CA THR A 135 19.66 -14.40 3.95
C THR A 135 19.61 -12.96 3.45
N TRP A 136 20.53 -12.56 2.58
CA TRP A 136 20.56 -11.22 1.97
C TRP A 136 19.39 -11.00 1.02
N LEU A 137 19.06 -12.00 0.21
CA LEU A 137 17.93 -11.92 -0.72
C LEU A 137 16.58 -11.92 0.01
N GLU A 138 16.44 -12.63 1.12
CA GLU A 138 15.21 -12.63 1.93
C GLU A 138 14.97 -11.29 2.61
N ALA A 139 16.05 -10.62 3.05
CA ALA A 139 16.00 -9.25 3.56
C ALA A 139 15.64 -8.26 2.44
N ALA A 140 16.31 -8.35 1.28
CA ALA A 140 16.02 -7.50 0.13
C ALA A 140 14.58 -7.69 -0.39
N ALA A 141 14.03 -8.91 -0.37
CA ALA A 141 12.65 -9.17 -0.75
C ALA A 141 11.64 -8.51 0.21
N ALA A 142 11.94 -8.52 1.51
CA ALA A 142 11.12 -7.85 2.51
C ALA A 142 11.16 -6.33 2.36
N ASP A 143 12.36 -5.77 2.13
CA ASP A 143 12.55 -4.34 1.88
C ASP A 143 11.87 -3.88 0.58
N ALA A 144 12.05 -4.65 -0.52
CA ALA A 144 11.39 -4.40 -1.80
C ALA A 144 9.88 -4.27 -1.64
N PHE A 145 9.25 -5.17 -0.87
CA PHE A 145 7.83 -5.07 -0.59
C PHE A 145 7.49 -3.85 0.27
N ARG A 146 8.11 -3.75 1.46
CA ARG A 146 7.68 -2.80 2.50
C ARG A 146 7.97 -1.35 2.14
N ARG A 147 9.16 -1.08 1.59
CA ARG A 147 9.65 0.28 1.31
C ARG A 147 9.31 0.76 -0.09
N LEU A 148 9.28 -0.13 -1.09
CA LEU A 148 9.20 0.27 -2.50
C LEU A 148 7.85 -0.08 -3.15
N ILE A 149 7.42 -1.33 -3.07
CA ILE A 149 6.19 -1.78 -3.76
C ILE A 149 4.95 -1.27 -3.03
N ARG A 150 4.85 -1.54 -1.72
CA ARG A 150 3.65 -1.28 -0.91
C ARG A 150 3.17 0.18 -1.01
N PRO A 151 4.01 1.21 -0.75
CA PRO A 151 3.52 2.59 -0.74
C PRO A 151 2.87 2.99 -2.06
N SER A 152 3.50 2.63 -3.19
CA SER A 152 2.98 2.96 -4.52
C SER A 152 1.64 2.28 -4.82
N ILE A 153 1.50 0.99 -4.48
CA ILE A 153 0.28 0.21 -4.77
C ILE A 153 -0.84 0.55 -3.79
N GLU A 154 -0.51 0.87 -2.54
CA GLU A 154 -1.46 1.35 -1.54
C GLU A 154 -2.11 2.66 -1.99
N SER A 155 -1.31 3.64 -2.42
CA SER A 155 -1.81 4.90 -2.99
C SER A 155 -2.64 4.68 -4.24
N GLU A 156 -2.19 3.84 -5.18
CA GLU A 156 -2.95 3.49 -6.39
C GLU A 156 -4.32 2.88 -6.03
N THR A 157 -4.34 1.98 -5.04
CA THR A 157 -5.56 1.29 -4.59
C THR A 157 -6.55 2.26 -3.94
N LEU A 158 -6.08 3.18 -3.10
CA LEU A 158 -6.92 4.21 -2.48
C LEU A 158 -7.46 5.19 -3.52
N ALA A 159 -6.65 5.63 -4.48
CA ALA A 159 -7.09 6.50 -5.55
C ALA A 159 -8.22 5.86 -6.37
N ALA A 160 -8.04 4.59 -6.78
CA ALA A 160 -9.06 3.84 -7.52
C ALA A 160 -10.32 3.54 -6.68
N ALA A 161 -10.19 3.42 -5.35
CA ALA A 161 -11.34 3.29 -4.46
C ALA A 161 -12.10 4.62 -4.32
N LYS A 162 -11.37 5.73 -4.21
CA LYS A 162 -11.92 7.09 -4.13
C LYS A 162 -12.68 7.45 -5.40
N GLU A 163 -12.10 7.22 -6.58
CA GLU A 163 -12.74 7.49 -7.87
C GLU A 163 -14.09 6.77 -7.98
N ARG A 164 -14.13 5.47 -7.67
CA ARG A 164 -15.38 4.69 -7.63
C ARG A 164 -16.40 5.24 -6.62
N ALA A 165 -15.92 5.71 -5.47
CA ALA A 165 -16.79 6.29 -4.45
C ALA A 165 -17.37 7.64 -4.87
N ASP A 166 -16.58 8.49 -5.51
CA ASP A 166 -17.00 9.78 -6.05
C ASP A 166 -18.07 9.57 -7.14
N ASP A 167 -17.83 8.66 -8.08
CA ASP A 167 -18.79 8.32 -9.14
C ASP A 167 -20.13 7.83 -8.57
N GLU A 168 -20.08 6.95 -7.58
CA GLU A 168 -21.28 6.45 -6.91
C GLU A 168 -22.03 7.57 -6.17
N ALA A 169 -21.30 8.46 -5.48
CA ALA A 169 -21.89 9.60 -4.78
C ALA A 169 -22.59 10.55 -5.77
N ILE A 170 -21.92 10.92 -6.87
CA ILE A 170 -22.46 11.78 -7.92
C ILE A 170 -23.75 11.19 -8.49
N ARG A 171 -23.76 9.89 -8.77
CA ARG A 171 -24.94 9.19 -9.29
C ARG A 171 -26.12 9.26 -8.30
N ILE A 172 -25.90 8.98 -7.02
CA ILE A 172 -26.94 9.06 -5.98
C ILE A 172 -27.45 10.50 -5.84
N PHE A 173 -26.57 11.50 -5.85
CA PHE A 173 -26.97 12.91 -5.79
C PHE A 173 -27.80 13.32 -7.01
N ALA A 174 -27.42 12.91 -8.22
CA ALA A 174 -28.17 13.19 -9.43
C ALA A 174 -29.57 12.57 -9.39
N GLU A 175 -29.69 11.35 -8.89
CA GLU A 175 -30.97 10.65 -8.74
C GLU A 175 -31.87 11.34 -7.70
N ASN A 176 -31.31 11.71 -6.55
CA ASN A 176 -32.04 12.47 -5.52
C ASN A 176 -32.50 13.84 -6.05
N LEU A 177 -31.65 14.57 -6.77
CA LEU A 177 -32.02 15.84 -7.38
C LEU A 177 -33.15 15.67 -8.40
N ARG A 178 -33.08 14.64 -9.24
CA ARG A 178 -34.14 14.33 -10.21
C ARG A 178 -35.46 14.04 -9.50
N GLN A 179 -35.46 13.28 -8.41
CA GLN A 179 -36.68 13.02 -7.63
C GLN A 179 -37.27 14.30 -7.02
N LEU A 180 -36.43 15.19 -6.48
CA LEU A 180 -36.88 16.47 -5.94
C LEU A 180 -37.48 17.38 -7.02
N LEU A 181 -36.88 17.43 -8.21
CA LEU A 181 -37.38 18.24 -9.33
C LEU A 181 -38.67 17.67 -9.94
N LEU A 182 -38.89 16.36 -9.84
CA LEU A 182 -40.10 15.68 -10.32
C LEU A 182 -41.15 15.48 -9.21
N ALA A 183 -40.87 15.94 -8.00
CA ALA A 183 -41.83 15.89 -6.91
C ALA A 183 -43.08 16.71 -7.30
N SER A 184 -44.27 16.14 -7.07
CA SER A 184 -45.51 16.84 -7.40
C SER A 184 -45.56 18.20 -6.68
N PRO A 185 -45.90 19.29 -7.38
CA PRO A 185 -46.03 20.59 -6.74
C PRO A 185 -47.12 20.51 -5.67
N LEU A 186 -46.96 21.24 -4.56
CA LEU A 186 -47.90 21.28 -3.42
C LEU A 186 -49.31 21.81 -3.77
N GLY A 187 -49.62 21.99 -5.06
CA GLY A 187 -50.86 22.56 -5.57
C GLY A 187 -51.01 24.03 -5.18
N GLN A 188 -52.17 24.61 -5.47
CA GLN A 188 -52.54 25.93 -4.95
C GLN A 188 -52.95 25.82 -3.47
N LYS A 189 -51.99 25.54 -2.58
CA LYS A 189 -52.16 25.75 -1.14
C LYS A 189 -51.34 26.97 -0.73
N ARG A 190 -51.98 27.93 -0.06
CA ARG A 190 -51.26 29.03 0.59
C ARG A 190 -50.34 28.42 1.65
N VAL A 191 -49.03 28.65 1.49
CA VAL A 191 -47.99 28.32 2.46
C VAL A 191 -47.90 29.44 3.47
#